data_AF-E0ML00-F1
#
_entry.id   AF-E0ML00-F1
#
_cell.length_a   1.000
_cell.length_b   1.000
_cell.length_c   1.000
_cell.angle_alpha   90.00
_cell.angle_beta   90.00
_cell.angle_gamma   90.00
#
_symmetry.space_group_name_H-M   'P 1'
#
loop_
_entity.id
_entity.type
_entity.pdbx_description
1 polymer ?
#
loop_
_entity_poly.entity_id
_entity_poly.type
_entity_poly.pdbx_seq_one_letter_code
_entity_poly.pdbx_strand_id
1 'polypeptide(L)'
;MLKQDEIDKLTDYLSTLFSSDSIAVLQHPEEDNVALVAKDQNFFARIDRDEDEGELSYNFSKEIPDQPFDELNASVKEIFNSQAVEVRRRPNKSDSAEIYKGEEFLGVLYDDDDAGDGMQIFNMAILDIDLEGDFDADDEDDA
;
A
#
# COMPACT_ATOMS: atom_id res chain seq x y z
N MET A 1 3.80 -15.01 13.62
CA MET A 1 4.04 -15.53 12.26
C MET A 1 2.76 -15.37 11.50
N LEU A 2 2.79 -14.62 10.39
CA LEU A 2 1.67 -14.55 9.45
C LEU A 2 1.34 -15.95 8.94
N LYS A 3 0.06 -16.30 8.90
CA LYS A 3 -0.43 -17.55 8.34
C LYS A 3 -0.42 -17.47 6.82
N GLN A 4 -0.34 -18.63 6.17
CA GLN A 4 -0.38 -18.69 4.70
C GLN A 4 -1.67 -18.08 4.13
N ASP A 5 -2.82 -18.34 4.76
CA ASP A 5 -4.09 -17.73 4.36
C ASP A 5 -4.08 -16.19 4.43
N GLU A 6 -3.40 -15.59 5.42
CA GLU A 6 -3.25 -14.13 5.53
C GLU A 6 -2.37 -13.59 4.40
N ILE A 7 -1.28 -14.29 4.07
CA ILE A 7 -0.36 -13.93 2.98
C ILE A 7 -1.05 -14.00 1.62
N ASP A 8 -1.83 -15.05 1.38
CA ASP A 8 -2.55 -15.25 0.12
C ASP A 8 -3.60 -14.14 -0.07
N LYS A 9 -4.41 -13.87 0.97
CA LYS A 9 -5.37 -12.76 0.97
C LYS A 9 -4.72 -11.39 0.73
N LEU A 10 -3.62 -11.09 1.42
CA LEU A 10 -2.88 -9.84 1.23
C LEU A 10 -2.31 -9.74 -0.21
N THR A 11 -1.86 -10.86 -0.77
CA THR A 11 -1.37 -10.91 -2.16
C THR A 11 -2.49 -10.61 -3.14
N ASP A 12 -3.66 -11.23 -2.97
CA ASP A 12 -4.83 -11.03 -3.84
C ASP A 12 -5.36 -9.59 -3.74
N TYR A 13 -5.47 -9.06 -2.50
CA TYR A 13 -5.86 -7.68 -2.23
C TYR A 13 -4.95 -6.68 -2.96
N LEU A 14 -3.63 -6.79 -2.77
CA LEU A 14 -2.67 -5.87 -3.38
C LEU A 14 -2.59 -6.04 -4.89
N SER A 15 -2.68 -7.26 -5.41
CA SER A 15 -2.68 -7.53 -6.86
C SER A 15 -3.87 -6.88 -7.54
N THR A 16 -5.05 -6.93 -6.90
CA THR A 16 -6.27 -6.27 -7.38
C THR A 16 -6.17 -4.75 -7.27
N LEU A 17 -5.73 -4.25 -6.11
CA LEU A 17 -5.59 -2.82 -5.84
C LEU A 17 -4.65 -2.14 -6.85
N PHE A 18 -3.52 -2.76 -7.16
CA PHE A 18 -2.53 -2.24 -8.10
C PHE A 18 -2.72 -2.75 -9.53
N SER A 19 -3.76 -3.55 -9.79
CA SER A 19 -4.05 -4.16 -11.10
C SER A 19 -2.81 -4.81 -11.72
N SER A 20 -2.10 -5.61 -10.93
CA SER A 20 -0.78 -6.14 -11.25
C SER A 20 -0.62 -7.58 -10.76
N ASP A 21 -0.51 -8.53 -11.70
CA ASP A 21 -0.31 -9.96 -11.42
C ASP A 21 1.11 -10.33 -10.93
N SER A 22 2.02 -9.35 -10.88
CA SER A 22 3.43 -9.55 -10.51
C SER A 22 3.72 -9.22 -9.05
N ILE A 23 2.68 -9.07 -8.22
CA ILE A 23 2.78 -8.84 -6.78
C ILE A 23 2.80 -10.18 -6.04
N ALA A 24 3.65 -10.29 -5.03
CA ALA A 24 3.69 -11.41 -4.12
C ALA A 24 3.99 -10.92 -2.71
N VAL A 25 3.25 -11.43 -1.72
CA VAL A 25 3.55 -11.22 -0.31
C VAL A 25 4.35 -12.43 0.20
N LEU A 26 5.42 -12.15 0.92
CA LEU A 26 6.35 -13.14 1.45
C LEU A 26 6.51 -12.92 2.95
N GLN A 27 6.74 -13.98 3.70
CA GLN A 27 7.04 -13.84 5.12
C GLN A 27 8.44 -13.22 5.32
N HIS A 28 8.59 -12.33 6.29
CA HIS A 28 9.91 -11.85 6.68
C HIS A 28 10.73 -13.00 7.31
N PRO A 29 12.02 -13.17 6.97
CA PRO A 29 12.81 -14.30 7.45
C PRO A 29 13.10 -14.28 8.96
N GLU A 30 13.05 -13.10 9.58
CA GLU A 30 13.40 -12.90 11.01
C GLU A 30 12.25 -12.36 11.85
N GLU A 31 11.22 -11.77 11.22
CA GLU A 31 10.17 -11.02 11.93
C GLU A 31 8.81 -11.67 11.67
N ASP A 32 8.23 -12.18 12.75
CA ASP A 32 7.03 -13.01 12.69
C ASP A 32 5.75 -12.22 12.38
N ASN A 33 5.74 -10.93 12.63
CA ASN A 33 4.63 -10.01 12.39
C ASN A 33 4.86 -9.14 11.15
N VAL A 34 5.92 -9.38 10.37
CA VAL A 34 6.24 -8.59 9.20
C VAL A 34 6.16 -9.46 7.94
N ALA A 35 5.55 -8.89 6.90
CA ALA A 35 5.57 -9.41 5.54
C ALA A 35 6.36 -8.49 4.61
N LEU A 36 6.95 -9.08 3.58
CA LEU A 36 7.63 -8.39 2.50
C LEU A 36 6.77 -8.48 1.24
N VAL A 37 6.49 -7.33 0.64
CA VAL A 37 5.83 -7.26 -0.66
C VAL A 37 6.92 -7.21 -1.72
N ALA A 38 6.86 -8.15 -2.66
CA ALA A 38 7.68 -8.15 -3.86
C ALA A 38 6.83 -7.76 -5.07
N LYS A 39 7.36 -6.91 -5.93
CA LYS A 39 6.78 -6.58 -7.24
C LYS A 39 7.83 -6.82 -8.31
N ASP A 40 7.48 -7.57 -9.35
CA ASP A 40 8.42 -7.93 -10.43
C ASP A 40 9.71 -8.58 -9.91
N GLN A 41 9.59 -9.44 -8.89
CA GLN A 41 10.71 -10.10 -8.18
C GLN A 41 11.67 -9.17 -7.41
N ASN A 42 11.34 -7.88 -7.28
CA ASN A 42 12.11 -6.92 -6.48
C ASN A 42 11.36 -6.59 -5.20
N PHE A 43 12.10 -6.32 -4.12
CA PHE A 43 11.49 -5.79 -2.90
C PHE A 43 10.76 -4.48 -3.21
N PHE A 44 9.49 -4.44 -2.83
CA PHE A 44 8.61 -3.31 -3.08
C PHE A 44 8.31 -2.59 -1.78
N ALA A 45 7.66 -3.26 -0.82
CA ALA A 45 7.16 -2.65 0.42
C ALA A 45 7.17 -3.64 1.59
N ARG A 46 6.83 -3.15 2.78
CA ARG A 46 6.64 -3.99 3.98
C ARG A 46 5.18 -3.95 4.43
N ILE A 47 4.77 -4.99 5.15
CA ILE A 47 3.47 -5.05 5.81
C ILE A 47 3.70 -5.45 7.26
N ASP A 48 3.24 -4.62 8.17
CA ASP A 48 3.28 -4.89 9.61
C ASP A 48 1.90 -5.37 10.05
N ARG A 49 1.81 -6.61 10.53
CA ARG A 49 0.60 -7.19 11.10
C ARG A 49 0.48 -6.74 12.55
N ASP A 50 -0.69 -6.20 12.88
CA ASP A 50 -1.07 -5.86 14.24
C ASP A 50 -2.39 -6.55 14.63
N GLU A 51 -2.47 -6.98 15.88
CA GLU A 51 -3.65 -7.65 16.44
C GLU A 51 -3.96 -6.99 17.78
N ASP A 52 -5.01 -6.16 17.80
CA ASP A 52 -5.45 -5.43 19.00
C ASP A 52 -6.88 -5.85 19.34
N GLU A 53 -7.11 -6.22 20.61
CA GLU A 53 -8.41 -6.68 21.12
C GLU A 53 -9.12 -7.79 20.29
N GLY A 54 -8.38 -8.55 19.48
CA GLY A 54 -8.90 -9.61 18.60
C GLY A 54 -9.29 -9.13 17.19
N GLU A 55 -9.05 -7.86 16.86
CA GLU A 55 -9.18 -7.29 15.52
C GLU A 55 -7.82 -7.30 14.83
N LEU A 56 -7.80 -7.79 13.58
CA LEU A 56 -6.59 -7.85 12.77
C LEU A 56 -6.52 -6.65 11.83
N SER A 57 -5.34 -6.03 11.81
CA SER A 57 -5.02 -4.97 10.88
C SER A 57 -3.60 -5.18 10.33
N TYR A 58 -3.39 -4.64 9.15
CA TYR A 58 -2.11 -4.70 8.45
C TYR A 58 -1.76 -3.30 7.99
N ASN A 59 -0.55 -2.87 8.28
CA ASN A 59 -0.04 -1.58 7.83
C ASN A 59 0.94 -1.81 6.68
N PHE A 60 0.54 -1.44 5.47
CA PHE A 60 1.42 -1.44 4.31
C PHE A 60 2.27 -0.17 4.33
N SER A 61 3.60 -0.34 4.38
CA SER A 61 4.57 0.76 4.43
C SER A 61 5.52 0.71 3.23
N LYS A 62 5.60 1.83 2.50
CA LYS A 62 6.50 2.02 1.36
C LYS A 62 7.31 3.29 1.51
N GLU A 63 8.64 3.15 1.42
CA GLU A 63 9.53 4.30 1.24
C GLU A 63 9.40 4.84 -0.19
N ILE A 64 9.08 6.12 -0.32
CA ILE A 64 8.96 6.84 -1.59
C ILE A 64 9.95 8.01 -1.56
N PRO A 65 10.72 8.25 -2.62
CA PRO A 65 11.60 9.41 -2.67
C PRO A 65 10.82 10.71 -2.47
N ASP A 66 11.30 11.56 -1.56
CA ASP A 66 10.75 12.89 -1.39
C ASP A 66 10.99 13.72 -2.65
N GLN A 67 9.94 14.39 -3.11
CA GLN A 67 9.94 15.18 -4.33
C GLN A 67 9.01 16.38 -4.18
N PRO A 68 9.25 17.46 -4.97
CA PRO A 68 8.27 18.54 -5.09
C PRO A 68 6.90 17.97 -5.44
N PHE A 69 5.86 18.48 -4.78
CA PHE A 69 4.50 17.96 -4.94
C PHE A 69 4.02 17.85 -6.40
N ASP A 70 4.45 18.79 -7.26
CA ASP A 70 4.08 18.80 -8.67
C ASP A 70 4.64 17.58 -9.45
N GLU A 71 5.73 16.97 -8.94
CA GLU A 71 6.36 15.76 -9.46
C GLU A 71 5.87 14.50 -8.73
N LEU A 72 5.48 14.64 -7.45
CA LEU A 72 5.06 13.54 -6.59
C LEU A 72 3.90 12.72 -7.18
N ASN A 73 2.92 13.36 -7.79
CA ASN A 73 1.80 12.65 -8.42
C ASN A 73 2.26 11.74 -9.57
N ALA A 74 3.24 12.17 -10.37
CA ALA A 74 3.78 11.35 -11.45
C ALA A 74 4.61 10.19 -10.90
N SER A 75 5.44 10.46 -9.89
CA SER A 75 6.27 9.45 -9.22
C SER A 75 5.43 8.37 -8.54
N VAL A 76 4.35 8.73 -7.83
CA VAL A 76 3.43 7.78 -7.22
C VAL A 76 2.73 6.90 -8.27
N LYS A 77 2.29 7.49 -9.39
CA LYS A 77 1.71 6.72 -10.51
C LYS A 77 2.69 5.72 -11.11
N GLU A 78 3.96 6.09 -11.22
CA GLU A 78 5.02 5.21 -11.71
C GLU A 78 5.30 4.07 -10.72
N ILE A 79 5.45 4.39 -9.43
CA ILE A 79 5.71 3.42 -8.35
C ILE A 79 4.61 2.37 -8.27
N PHE A 80 3.35 2.79 -8.29
CA PHE A 80 2.21 1.87 -8.24
C PHE A 80 1.78 1.34 -9.61
N ASN A 81 2.46 1.74 -10.69
CA ASN A 81 2.11 1.39 -12.07
C ASN A 81 0.62 1.61 -12.39
N SER A 82 0.02 2.68 -11.87
CA SER A 82 -1.42 2.93 -11.95
C SER A 82 -1.70 4.39 -12.25
N GLN A 83 -2.40 4.65 -13.36
CA GLN A 83 -2.79 6.01 -13.76
C GLN A 83 -3.96 6.57 -12.95
N ALA A 84 -4.70 5.69 -12.26
CA ALA A 84 -5.87 6.02 -11.45
C ALA A 84 -5.51 6.59 -10.06
N VAL A 85 -4.24 6.51 -9.67
CA VAL A 85 -3.76 7.03 -8.39
C VAL A 85 -3.58 8.55 -8.44
N GLU A 86 -4.04 9.24 -7.41
CA GLU A 86 -3.94 10.68 -7.27
C GLU A 86 -3.39 11.07 -5.89
N VAL A 87 -2.42 11.99 -5.88
CA VAL A 87 -1.90 12.59 -4.67
C VAL A 87 -2.62 13.91 -4.39
N ARG A 88 -3.23 14.03 -3.21
CA ARG A 88 -3.97 15.22 -2.77
C ARG A 88 -3.27 15.88 -1.59
N ARG A 89 -3.08 17.20 -1.67
CA ARG A 89 -2.51 17.98 -0.56
C ARG A 89 -3.50 18.03 0.59
N ARG A 90 -2.96 17.94 1.81
CA ARG A 90 -3.73 18.21 3.02
C ARG A 90 -3.74 19.73 3.27
N PRO A 91 -4.90 20.36 3.48
CA PRO A 91 -5.02 21.83 3.51
C PRO A 91 -4.21 22.52 4.61
N ASN A 92 -3.73 21.79 5.63
CA ASN A 92 -3.01 22.34 6.78
C ASN A 92 -1.69 21.63 7.11
N LYS A 93 -1.21 20.70 6.26
CA LYS A 93 0.04 19.96 6.49
C LYS A 93 0.87 19.94 5.20
N SER A 94 2.06 20.52 5.26
CA SER A 94 2.99 20.59 4.11
C SER A 94 3.92 19.38 4.02
N ASP A 95 4.04 18.65 5.11
CA ASP A 95 4.83 17.45 5.37
C ASP A 95 4.05 16.16 5.10
N SER A 96 2.80 16.26 4.62
CA SER A 96 2.00 15.07 4.29
C SER A 96 1.01 15.31 3.15
N ALA A 97 0.77 14.23 2.42
CA ALA A 97 -0.22 14.13 1.36
C ALA A 97 -1.08 12.88 1.55
N GLU A 98 -2.24 12.87 0.93
CA GLU A 98 -3.14 11.73 0.91
C GLU A 98 -3.12 11.13 -0.49
N ILE A 99 -3.10 9.80 -0.59
CA ILE A 99 -3.13 9.07 -1.86
C ILE A 99 -4.50 8.44 -2.03
N TYR A 100 -5.11 8.65 -3.18
CA TYR A 100 -6.42 8.16 -3.56
C TYR A 100 -6.35 7.35 -4.85
N LYS A 101 -7.28 6.41 -5.07
CA LYS A 101 -7.57 5.78 -6.36
C LYS A 101 -9.01 6.11 -6.72
N GLY A 102 -9.22 7.06 -7.62
CA GLY A 102 -10.55 7.62 -7.89
C GLY A 102 -11.14 8.32 -6.65
N GLU A 103 -12.20 7.75 -6.08
CA GLU A 103 -12.85 8.25 -4.85
C GLU A 103 -12.41 7.48 -3.59
N GLU A 104 -11.66 6.38 -3.75
CA GLU A 104 -11.19 5.55 -2.65
C GLU A 104 -9.90 6.11 -2.06
N PHE A 105 -9.87 6.24 -0.73
CA PHE A 105 -8.67 6.65 0.00
C PHE A 105 -7.77 5.43 0.23
N LEU A 106 -6.51 5.50 -0.24
CA LEU A 106 -5.53 4.43 -0.04
C LEU A 106 -4.70 4.65 1.22
N GLY A 107 -4.25 5.89 1.47
CA GLY A 107 -3.32 6.10 2.57
C GLY A 107 -2.71 7.49 2.64
N VAL A 108 -1.77 7.65 3.56
CA VAL A 108 -1.07 8.90 3.81
C VAL A 108 0.40 8.74 3.46
N LEU A 109 0.93 9.71 2.74
CA LEU A 109 2.36 9.90 2.55
C LEU A 109 2.83 11.02 3.48
N TYR A 110 3.92 10.82 4.22
CA TYR A 110 4.45 11.83 5.12
C TYR A 110 5.97 11.70 5.31
N ASP A 111 6.60 12.80 5.72
CA ASP A 111 8.02 12.83 6.11
C ASP A 111 8.20 12.11 7.46
N ASP A 112 9.11 11.13 7.50
CA ASP A 112 9.44 10.40 8.73
C ASP A 112 10.94 10.57 9.03
N ASP A 113 11.29 11.03 10.24
CA ASP A 113 12.68 11.26 10.65
C ASP A 113 13.47 9.94 10.74
N ASP A 114 12.80 8.79 10.86
CA ASP A 114 13.41 7.46 10.84
C ASP A 114 13.57 6.90 9.41
N ALA A 115 13.01 7.56 8.40
CA ALA A 115 13.23 7.22 7.00
C ALA A 115 14.63 7.64 6.52
N GLY A 116 15.07 7.07 5.40
CA GLY A 116 16.30 7.51 4.74
C GLY A 116 16.26 9.00 4.35
N ASP A 117 17.41 9.66 4.36
CA ASP A 117 17.51 11.08 3.95
C ASP A 117 16.91 11.29 2.54
N GLY A 118 15.94 12.20 2.43
CA GLY A 118 15.18 12.44 1.20
C GLY A 118 14.14 11.37 0.87
N MET A 119 13.61 10.65 1.86
CA MET A 119 12.53 9.68 1.70
C MET A 119 11.31 10.04 2.56
N GLN A 120 10.13 9.74 2.02
CA GLN A 120 8.84 9.80 2.70
C GLN A 120 8.30 8.38 2.90
N ILE A 121 7.45 8.22 3.90
CA ILE A 121 6.78 6.95 4.18
C ILE A 121 5.32 7.07 3.72
N PHE A 122 4.94 6.18 2.81
CA PHE A 122 3.54 5.92 2.49
C PHE A 122 3.01 4.81 3.37
N ASN A 123 1.97 5.09 4.14
CA ASN A 123 1.25 4.12 4.95
C ASN A 123 -0.19 3.96 4.48
N MET A 124 -0.60 2.71 4.33
CA MET A 124 -1.96 2.28 4.02
C MET A 124 -2.39 1.26 5.06
N ALA A 125 -3.49 1.54 5.74
CA ALA A 125 -4.11 0.61 6.66
C ALA A 125 -5.03 -0.33 5.87
N ILE A 126 -4.84 -1.64 6.08
CA ILE A 126 -5.65 -2.70 5.50
C ILE A 126 -6.27 -3.45 6.66
N LEU A 127 -7.61 -3.53 6.70
CA LEU A 127 -8.33 -4.25 7.74
C LEU A 127 -8.62 -5.68 7.27
N ASP A 128 -8.81 -6.60 8.22
CA ASP A 128 -9.18 -7.99 7.88
C ASP A 128 -10.46 -8.07 7.03
N ILE A 129 -11.41 -7.18 7.26
CA ILE A 129 -12.64 -7.07 6.46
C ILE A 129 -12.39 -6.69 5.00
N ASP A 130 -11.31 -5.93 4.72
CA ASP A 130 -10.94 -5.53 3.36
C ASP A 130 -10.34 -6.72 2.59
N LEU A 131 -9.78 -7.70 3.31
CA LEU A 131 -9.23 -8.94 2.78
C LEU A 131 -10.29 -10.03 2.56
N GLU A 132 -11.48 -9.84 3.14
CA GLU A 132 -12.63 -10.76 3.01
C GLU A 132 -13.66 -10.26 1.99
N GLY A 133 -13.60 -8.98 1.62
CA GLY A 133 -14.50 -8.37 0.66
C GLY A 133 -14.13 -8.74 -0.77
N ASP A 134 -15.10 -9.28 -1.50
CA ASP A 134 -15.14 -9.25 -2.96
C ASP A 134 -14.86 -7.79 -3.35
N PHE A 135 -13.64 -7.48 -3.80
CA PHE A 135 -13.50 -6.38 -4.72
C PHE A 135 -14.37 -6.79 -5.91
N ASP A 136 -15.61 -6.31 -5.93
CA ASP A 136 -16.40 -6.18 -7.15
C ASP A 136 -15.54 -5.29 -8.06
N ALA A 137 -14.53 -5.90 -8.69
CA ALA A 137 -13.86 -5.36 -9.84
C ALA A 137 -15.01 -5.18 -10.81
N ASP A 138 -15.43 -3.92 -10.97
CA ASP A 138 -16.47 -3.51 -11.89
C ASP A 138 -16.46 -4.47 -13.09
N ASP A 139 -17.44 -5.36 -13.07
CA ASP A 139 -17.88 -6.11 -14.22
C ASP A 139 -18.35 -5.01 -15.18
N GLU A 140 -17.41 -4.42 -15.94
CA GLU A 140 -17.69 -3.84 -17.25
C GLU A 140 -18.04 -5.00 -18.19
N ASP A 141 -19.08 -5.73 -17.82
CA ASP A 141 -20.00 -6.44 -18.69
C ASP A 141 -20.79 -5.35 -19.45
N ASP A 142 -20.10 -4.63 -20.34
CA ASP A 142 -20.78 -3.85 -21.38
C ASP A 142 -20.81 -4.69 -22.67
N ALA A 143 -22.05 -5.06 -23.00
CA ALA A 143 -22.51 -5.97 -24.05
C ALA A 143 -22.08 -5.67 -25.50
#